data_AF-A0A8J4XRU1-F1
#
_entry.id   AF-A0A8J4XRU1-F1
#
_cell.length_a   1.000
_cell.length_b   1.000
_cell.length_c   1.000
_cell.angle_alpha   90.00
_cell.angle_beta   90.00
_cell.angle_gamma   90.00
#
_symmetry.space_group_name_H-M   'P 1'
#
loop_
_entity.id
_entity.type
_entity.pdbx_description
1 polymer ?
#
loop_
_entity_poly.entity_id
_entity_poly.type
_entity_poly.pdbx_seq_one_letter_code
_entity_poly.pdbx_strand_id
1 'polypeptide(L)'
;MGKAFSRLRHATAMHTDRRIRSTHAVISAMRAIKMFTWEKLFIGILEAARKSEMAVIQRKALLMSFNTSLFGTLTKIVVFLILLTYVMLGNPLMADKLLSPGLPGPVFQAFLTIALINSVQNSVSVYFPMSIIMNAEVYMTCARLQKILEMEEKDEVGRIQHMETQLSPKVSL
;
A
#
# COMPACT_ATOMS: atom_id res chain seq x y z
N MET A 1 6.60 6.44 -11.60
CA MET A 1 5.55 5.74 -10.82
C MET A 1 5.33 6.32 -9.42
N GLY A 2 6.36 6.47 -8.58
CA GLY A 2 6.19 6.94 -7.18
C GLY A 2 5.40 8.25 -7.00
N LYS A 3 5.70 9.29 -7.81
CA LYS A 3 4.94 10.57 -7.78
C LYS A 3 3.46 10.41 -8.15
N ALA A 4 3.14 9.53 -9.10
CA ALA A 4 1.76 9.25 -9.50
C ALA A 4 0.99 8.49 -8.40
N PHE A 5 1.63 7.49 -7.77
CA PHE A 5 1.07 6.80 -6.62
C PHE A 5 0.84 7.72 -5.42
N SER A 6 1.78 8.65 -5.15
CA SER A 6 1.62 9.67 -4.11
C SER A 6 0.41 10.58 -4.38
N ARG A 7 0.27 11.10 -5.61
CA ARG A 7 -0.90 11.91 -6.01
C ARG A 7 -2.22 11.15 -5.88
N LEU A 8 -2.27 9.89 -6.35
CA LEU A 8 -3.46 9.06 -6.25
C LEU A 8 -3.79 8.72 -4.79
N ARG A 9 -2.78 8.44 -3.94
CA ARG A 9 -2.98 8.22 -2.50
C ARG A 9 -3.57 9.44 -1.81
N HIS A 10 -3.06 10.63 -2.11
CA HIS A 10 -3.61 11.88 -1.58
C HIS A 10 -5.04 12.11 -2.06
N ALA A 11 -5.31 11.93 -3.36
CA ALA A 11 -6.66 12.05 -3.89
C ALA A 11 -7.64 11.05 -3.23
N THR A 12 -7.25 9.78 -3.07
CA THR A 12 -8.07 8.79 -2.36
C THR A 12 -8.38 9.26 -0.94
N ALA A 13 -7.38 9.72 -0.17
CA ALA A 13 -7.61 10.22 1.18
C ALA A 13 -8.62 11.38 1.21
N MET A 14 -8.50 12.37 0.31
CA MET A 14 -9.45 13.49 0.24
C MET A 14 -10.89 13.04 -0.08
N HIS A 15 -11.07 12.11 -1.02
CA HIS A 15 -12.40 11.61 -1.37
C HIS A 15 -13.01 10.76 -0.23
N THR A 16 -12.20 9.92 0.41
CA THR A 16 -12.62 9.11 1.57
C THR A 16 -13.03 10.01 2.74
N ASP A 17 -12.25 11.05 3.06
CA ASP A 17 -12.57 12.01 4.12
C ASP A 17 -13.88 12.76 3.83
N ARG A 18 -14.10 13.16 2.57
CA ARG A 18 -15.35 13.79 2.15
C ARG A 18 -16.55 12.85 2.34
N ARG A 19 -16.42 11.58 1.95
CA ARG A 19 -17.47 10.58 2.13
C ARG A 19 -17.76 10.38 3.63
N ILE A 20 -16.72 10.15 4.45
CA ILE A 20 -16.86 9.98 5.91
C ILE A 20 -17.60 11.16 6.53
N ARG A 21 -17.18 12.39 6.20
CA ARG A 21 -17.82 13.61 6.72
C ARG A 21 -19.29 13.71 6.32
N SER A 22 -19.62 13.39 5.08
CA SER A 22 -20.99 13.40 4.57
C SER A 22 -21.85 12.34 5.27
N THR A 23 -21.33 11.12 5.42
CA THR A 23 -22.00 10.04 6.16
C THR A 23 -22.22 10.42 7.62
N HIS A 24 -21.23 11.02 8.27
CA HIS A 24 -21.35 11.48 9.65
C HIS A 24 -22.46 12.52 9.82
N ALA A 25 -22.55 13.50 8.91
CA ALA A 25 -23.61 14.50 8.92
C ALA A 25 -25.01 13.87 8.76
N VAL A 26 -25.16 12.87 7.88
CA VAL A 26 -26.42 12.14 7.68
C VAL A 26 -26.84 11.40 8.95
N ILE A 27 -25.91 10.70 9.60
CA ILE A 27 -26.19 9.96 10.83
C ILE A 27 -26.64 10.92 11.94
N SER A 28 -25.96 12.06 12.09
CA SER A 28 -26.32 13.07 13.08
C SER A 28 -27.72 13.68 12.84
N ALA A 29 -28.15 13.80 11.58
CA ALA A 29 -29.44 14.38 11.19
C ALA A 29 -30.58 13.36 10.98
N MET A 30 -30.36 12.07 11.30
CA MET A 30 -31.25 10.97 10.87
C MET A 30 -32.73 11.15 11.26
N ARG A 31 -33.01 11.69 12.46
CA ARG A 31 -34.38 11.91 12.93
C ARG A 31 -35.13 12.91 12.03
N ALA A 32 -34.49 14.00 11.64
CA ALA A 32 -35.09 14.99 10.75
C ALA A 32 -35.29 14.41 9.34
N ILE A 33 -34.31 13.65 8.83
CA ILE A 33 -34.40 13.02 7.50
C ILE A 33 -35.61 12.09 7.41
N LYS A 34 -35.87 11.27 8.44
CA LYS A 34 -37.05 10.41 8.50
C LYS A 34 -38.34 11.19 8.60
N MET A 35 -38.38 12.23 9.44
CA MET A 35 -39.56 13.09 9.61
C MET A 35 -40.01 13.73 8.29
N PHE A 36 -39.05 14.13 7.45
CA PHE A 36 -39.32 14.74 6.15
C PHE A 36 -39.28 13.75 4.97
N THR A 37 -39.08 12.45 5.20
CA THR A 37 -38.96 11.40 4.17
C THR A 37 -37.87 11.67 3.11
N TRP A 38 -36.83 12.42 3.46
CA TRP A 38 -35.73 12.83 2.56
C TRP A 38 -34.69 11.74 2.27
N GLU A 39 -34.95 10.49 2.65
CA GLU A 39 -34.00 9.38 2.58
C GLU A 39 -33.42 9.19 1.17
N LYS A 40 -34.27 9.22 0.14
CA LYS A 40 -33.84 9.04 -1.27
C LYS A 40 -32.85 10.12 -1.72
N LEU A 41 -33.06 11.38 -1.31
CA LEU A 41 -32.17 12.48 -1.68
C LEU A 41 -30.78 12.29 -1.07
N PHE A 42 -30.72 11.95 0.23
CA PHE A 42 -29.46 11.73 0.94
C PHE A 42 -28.71 10.48 0.45
N ILE A 43 -29.42 9.42 0.10
CA ILE A 43 -28.81 8.24 -0.55
C ILE A 43 -28.12 8.65 -1.84
N GLY A 44 -28.78 9.44 -2.71
CA GLY A 44 -28.18 9.92 -3.95
C GLY A 44 -26.91 10.75 -3.74
N ILE A 45 -26.86 11.59 -2.70
CA ILE A 45 -25.67 12.37 -2.33
C ILE A 45 -24.51 11.45 -1.90
N LEU A 46 -24.80 10.46 -1.04
CA LEU A 46 -23.80 9.49 -0.57
C LEU A 46 -23.29 8.60 -1.71
N GLU A 47 -24.16 8.17 -2.60
CA GLU A 47 -23.80 7.38 -3.79
C GLU A 47 -22.90 8.18 -4.74
N ALA A 48 -23.22 9.46 -4.99
CA ALA A 48 -22.37 10.33 -5.80
C ALA A 48 -20.97 10.50 -5.18
N ALA A 49 -20.89 10.70 -3.86
CA ALA A 49 -19.63 10.78 -3.14
C ALA A 49 -18.84 9.46 -3.26
N ARG A 50 -19.49 8.31 -3.02
CA ARG A 50 -18.89 6.97 -3.14
C ARG A 50 -18.42 6.66 -4.57
N LYS A 51 -19.18 7.08 -5.59
CA LYS A 51 -18.82 6.91 -7.00
C LYS A 51 -17.54 7.68 -7.34
N SER A 52 -17.41 8.91 -6.83
CA SER A 52 -16.20 9.72 -7.03
C SER A 52 -14.96 9.10 -6.36
N GLU A 53 -15.13 8.58 -5.14
CA GLU A 53 -14.08 7.86 -4.41
C GLU A 53 -13.66 6.60 -5.16
N MET A 54 -14.64 5.78 -5.57
CA MET A 54 -14.40 4.53 -6.28
C MET A 54 -13.67 4.77 -7.60
N ALA A 55 -13.98 5.84 -8.34
CA ALA A 55 -13.28 6.17 -9.58
C ALA A 55 -11.77 6.40 -9.36
N VAL A 56 -11.38 7.07 -8.26
CA VAL A 56 -9.96 7.28 -7.92
C VAL A 56 -9.31 5.97 -7.47
N ILE A 57 -10.01 5.18 -6.66
CA ILE A 57 -9.53 3.86 -6.21
C ILE A 57 -9.30 2.93 -7.41
N GLN A 58 -10.22 2.89 -8.38
CA GLN A 58 -10.10 2.11 -9.60
C GLN A 58 -8.91 2.54 -10.44
N ARG A 59 -8.70 3.86 -10.63
CA ARG A 59 -7.51 4.37 -11.33
C ARG A 59 -6.21 3.95 -10.67
N LYS A 60 -6.16 3.99 -9.33
CA LYS A 60 -5.01 3.48 -8.56
C LYS A 60 -4.83 1.98 -8.79
N ALA A 61 -5.90 1.20 -8.67
CA ALA A 61 -5.86 -0.25 -8.85
C ALA A 61 -5.36 -0.62 -10.25
N LEU A 62 -5.89 0.01 -11.30
CA LEU A 62 -5.43 -0.18 -12.68
C LEU A 62 -3.94 0.13 -12.84
N LEU A 63 -3.46 1.23 -12.26
CA LEU A 63 -2.04 1.57 -12.32
C LEU A 63 -1.16 0.55 -11.57
N MET A 64 -1.62 0.03 -10.42
CA MET A 64 -0.91 -1.02 -9.69
C MET A 64 -0.87 -2.32 -10.50
N SER A 65 -2.01 -2.76 -11.02
CA SER A 65 -2.10 -3.97 -11.85
C SER A 65 -1.22 -3.86 -13.08
N PHE A 66 -1.27 -2.73 -13.80
CA PHE A 66 -0.43 -2.50 -14.97
C PHE A 66 1.06 -2.53 -14.62
N ASN A 67 1.45 -1.87 -13.53
CA ASN A 67 2.83 -1.90 -13.06
C ASN A 67 3.30 -3.33 -12.74
N THR A 68 2.50 -4.10 -12.00
CA THR A 68 2.82 -5.50 -11.67
C THR A 68 2.90 -6.38 -12.92
N SER A 69 1.97 -6.22 -13.87
CA SER A 69 1.99 -6.94 -15.14
C SER A 69 3.22 -6.60 -15.99
N LEU A 70 3.60 -5.32 -16.05
CA LEU A 70 4.81 -4.89 -16.76
C LEU A 70 6.06 -5.56 -16.18
N PHE A 71 6.23 -5.54 -14.86
CA PHE A 71 7.37 -6.22 -14.22
C PHE A 71 7.37 -7.71 -14.52
N GLY A 72 6.24 -8.40 -14.42
CA GLY A 72 6.13 -9.83 -14.73
C GLY A 72 6.47 -10.17 -16.18
N THR A 73 6.06 -9.32 -17.13
CA THR A 73 6.36 -9.49 -18.56
C THR A 73 7.83 -9.19 -18.86
N LEU A 74 8.40 -8.13 -18.28
CA LEU A 74 9.81 -7.77 -18.46
C LEU A 74 10.74 -8.88 -17.99
N THR A 75 10.45 -9.56 -16.89
CA THR A 75 11.17 -10.77 -16.44
C THR A 75 11.29 -11.81 -17.54
N LYS A 76 10.16 -12.13 -18.21
CA LYS A 76 10.15 -13.14 -19.28
C LYS A 76 10.92 -12.68 -20.52
N ILE A 77 10.83 -11.39 -20.86
CA ILE A 77 11.59 -10.80 -21.97
C ILE A 77 13.10 -10.88 -21.71
N VAL A 78 13.55 -10.54 -20.50
CA VAL A 78 14.98 -10.60 -20.13
C VAL A 78 15.51 -12.02 -20.24
N VAL A 79 14.79 -13.01 -19.69
CA VAL A 79 15.18 -14.42 -19.81
C VAL A 79 15.23 -14.86 -21.27
N PHE A 80 14.25 -14.46 -22.09
CA PHE A 80 14.25 -14.76 -23.52
C PHE A 80 15.46 -14.16 -24.24
N LEU A 81 15.80 -12.89 -23.97
CA LEU A 81 16.96 -12.24 -24.59
C LEU A 81 18.28 -12.92 -24.20
N ILE A 82 18.42 -13.36 -22.93
CA ILE A 82 19.61 -14.07 -22.45
C ILE A 82 19.75 -15.44 -23.16
N LEU A 83 18.66 -16.16 -23.32
CA LEU A 83 18.67 -17.44 -24.05
C LEU A 83 18.95 -17.21 -25.54
N LEU A 84 18.38 -16.16 -26.13
CA LEU A 84 18.59 -15.80 -27.53
C LEU A 84 20.05 -15.47 -27.80
N THR A 85 20.68 -14.63 -26.97
CA THR A 85 22.11 -14.31 -27.11
C THR A 85 22.99 -15.54 -26.90
N TYR A 86 22.64 -16.43 -25.97
CA TYR A 86 23.34 -17.69 -25.76
C TYR A 86 23.33 -18.59 -27.00
N VAL A 87 22.18 -18.72 -27.67
CA VAL A 87 22.05 -19.47 -28.93
C VAL A 87 22.84 -18.82 -30.06
N MET A 88 22.75 -17.49 -30.20
CA MET A 88 23.48 -16.74 -31.24
C MET A 88 25.00 -16.83 -31.09
N LEU A 89 25.51 -17.05 -29.88
CA LEU A 89 26.94 -17.24 -29.62
C LEU A 89 27.48 -18.60 -30.09
N GLY A 90 26.66 -19.42 -30.74
CA GLY A 90 27.06 -20.71 -31.30
C GLY A 90 26.96 -21.87 -30.32
N ASN A 91 26.24 -21.71 -29.21
CA ASN A 91 25.93 -22.79 -28.27
C ASN A 91 24.51 -23.34 -28.54
N PRO A 92 24.34 -24.30 -29.46
CA PRO A 92 23.05 -24.91 -29.72
C PRO A 92 22.51 -25.61 -28.47
N LEU A 93 21.37 -25.16 -27.99
CA LEU A 93 20.64 -25.73 -26.84
C LEU A 93 20.26 -27.22 -27.05
N MET A 94 20.31 -27.69 -28.29
CA MET A 94 19.95 -29.03 -28.73
C MET A 94 21.12 -29.82 -29.36
N ALA A 95 22.35 -29.32 -29.39
CA ALA A 95 23.45 -30.15 -29.90
C ALA A 95 23.74 -31.28 -28.91
N ASP A 96 23.25 -32.44 -29.32
CA ASP A 96 23.39 -33.69 -28.63
C ASP A 96 24.90 -34.01 -28.46
N LYS A 97 25.28 -34.16 -27.19
CA LYS A 97 26.30 -35.11 -26.72
C LYS A 97 27.79 -34.96 -27.04
N LEU A 98 28.26 -34.19 -28.01
CA LEU A 98 29.59 -34.51 -28.57
C LEU A 98 30.83 -33.78 -28.06
N LEU A 99 30.76 -32.71 -27.25
CA LEU A 99 31.98 -31.90 -26.99
C LEU A 99 32.66 -32.06 -25.62
N SER A 100 32.01 -32.55 -24.55
CA SER A 100 32.72 -32.69 -23.26
C SER A 100 32.12 -33.76 -22.33
N PRO A 101 32.80 -34.91 -22.10
CA PRO A 101 32.36 -35.90 -21.12
C PRO A 101 32.54 -35.35 -19.71
N GLY A 102 31.43 -35.11 -19.00
CA GLY A 102 31.44 -34.69 -17.59
C GLY A 102 30.62 -33.41 -17.29
N LEU A 103 30.22 -32.65 -18.30
CA LEU A 103 29.39 -31.45 -18.10
C LEU A 103 27.91 -31.80 -18.28
N PRO A 104 27.00 -31.36 -17.39
CA PRO A 104 25.57 -31.59 -17.58
C PRO A 104 25.10 -30.95 -18.90
N GLY A 105 24.23 -31.65 -19.63
CA GLY A 105 23.86 -31.30 -21.00
C GLY A 105 23.23 -29.89 -21.15
N PRO A 106 23.18 -29.35 -22.39
CA PRO A 106 22.76 -27.97 -22.65
C PRO A 106 21.35 -27.65 -22.15
N VAL A 107 20.46 -28.65 -22.13
CA VAL A 107 19.10 -28.53 -21.59
C VAL A 107 19.11 -28.31 -20.07
N PHE A 108 19.97 -29.00 -19.32
CA PHE A 108 20.13 -28.82 -17.88
C PHE A 108 20.71 -27.44 -17.56
N GLN A 109 21.70 -26.98 -18.35
CA GLN A 109 22.30 -25.65 -18.17
C GLN A 109 21.30 -24.53 -18.45
N ALA A 110 20.47 -24.66 -19.49
CA ALA A 110 19.40 -23.70 -19.78
C ALA A 110 18.35 -23.67 -18.66
N PHE A 111 17.92 -24.83 -18.17
CA PHE A 111 16.99 -24.90 -17.04
C PHE A 111 17.57 -24.26 -15.77
N LEU A 112 18.83 -24.57 -15.46
CA LEU A 112 19.53 -24.03 -14.29
C LEU A 112 19.71 -22.51 -14.38
N THR A 113 20.14 -21.99 -15.53
CA THR A 113 20.32 -20.54 -15.74
C THR A 113 19.00 -19.79 -15.61
N ILE A 114 17.91 -20.31 -16.21
CA ILE A 114 16.56 -19.74 -16.06
C ILE A 114 16.13 -19.74 -14.59
N ALA A 115 16.34 -20.84 -13.87
CA ALA A 115 15.97 -20.95 -12.45
C ALA A 115 16.74 -19.96 -11.58
N LEU A 116 18.05 -19.82 -11.80
CA LEU A 116 18.91 -18.88 -11.07
C LEU A 116 18.54 -17.42 -11.37
N ILE A 117 18.34 -17.08 -12.65
CA ILE A 117 17.94 -15.72 -13.06
C ILE A 117 16.61 -15.34 -12.41
N ASN A 118 15.62 -16.24 -12.43
CA ASN A 118 14.32 -16.00 -11.80
C ASN A 118 14.44 -15.80 -10.28
N SER A 119 15.31 -16.55 -9.61
CA SER A 119 15.52 -16.43 -8.15
C SER A 119 16.18 -15.09 -7.78
N VAL A 120 17.24 -14.72 -8.48
CA VAL A 120 17.92 -13.42 -8.30
C VAL A 120 16.97 -12.27 -8.63
N GLN A 121 16.20 -12.40 -9.70
CA GLN A 121 15.27 -11.36 -10.12
C GLN A 121 14.15 -11.14 -9.10
N ASN A 122 13.57 -12.20 -8.53
CA ASN A 122 12.59 -12.06 -7.44
C ASN A 122 13.19 -11.38 -6.21
N SER A 123 14.44 -11.72 -5.88
CA SER A 123 15.17 -11.12 -4.75
C SER A 123 15.35 -9.61 -4.93
N VAL A 124 15.83 -9.19 -6.09
CA VAL A 124 16.12 -7.78 -6.39
C VAL A 124 14.85 -6.98 -6.70
N SER A 125 13.86 -7.57 -7.35
CA SER A 125 12.69 -6.84 -7.88
C SER A 125 11.49 -6.82 -6.95
N VAL A 126 11.35 -7.83 -6.06
CA VAL A 126 10.19 -7.96 -5.18
C VAL A 126 10.59 -7.77 -3.72
N TYR A 127 11.51 -8.60 -3.22
CA TYR A 127 11.85 -8.60 -1.80
C TYR A 127 12.62 -7.33 -1.40
N PHE A 128 13.60 -6.91 -2.20
CA PHE A 128 14.40 -5.74 -1.88
C PHE A 128 13.57 -4.44 -1.75
N PRO A 129 12.70 -4.07 -2.72
CA PRO A 129 11.84 -2.90 -2.57
C PRO A 129 10.84 -3.03 -1.41
N MET A 130 10.27 -4.22 -1.20
CA MET A 130 9.35 -4.48 -0.10
C MET A 130 10.04 -4.27 1.26
N SER A 131 11.27 -4.75 1.42
CA SER A 131 12.06 -4.53 2.63
C SER A 131 12.31 -3.05 2.90
N ILE A 132 12.66 -2.26 1.88
CA ILE A 132 12.86 -0.81 2.05
C ILE A 132 11.58 -0.13 2.54
N ILE A 133 10.44 -0.46 1.93
CA ILE A 133 9.13 0.11 2.31
C ILE A 133 8.77 -0.27 3.74
N MET A 134 8.88 -1.55 4.11
CA MET A 134 8.56 -2.03 5.45
C MET A 134 9.46 -1.39 6.51
N ASN A 135 10.77 -1.27 6.26
CA ASN A 135 11.67 -0.60 7.20
C ASN A 135 11.32 0.88 7.38
N ALA A 136 10.99 1.59 6.29
CA ALA A 136 10.56 2.98 6.37
C ALA A 136 9.25 3.12 7.17
N GLU A 137 8.28 2.21 6.98
CA GLU A 137 7.02 2.19 7.73
C GLU A 137 7.23 1.90 9.22
N VAL A 138 8.09 0.93 9.56
CA VAL A 138 8.45 0.62 10.95
C VAL A 138 9.12 1.83 11.59
N TYR A 139 10.10 2.43 10.93
CA TYR A 139 10.80 3.61 11.44
C TYR A 139 9.84 4.78 11.72
N MET A 140 8.97 5.12 10.76
CA MET A 140 7.97 6.17 10.95
C MET A 140 6.98 5.85 12.07
N THR A 141 6.64 4.58 12.27
CA THR A 141 5.74 4.14 13.33
C THR A 141 6.41 4.27 14.70
N CYS A 142 7.66 3.81 14.84
CA CYS A 142 8.46 3.98 16.05
C CYS A 142 8.64 5.45 16.41
N ALA A 143 8.95 6.32 15.43
CA ALA A 143 9.09 7.75 15.67
C ALA A 143 7.80 8.40 16.20
N ARG A 144 6.62 7.97 15.72
CA ARG A 144 5.33 8.45 16.24
C ARG A 144 5.06 7.94 17.65
N LEU A 145 5.39 6.68 17.92
CA LEU A 145 5.25 6.09 19.26
C LEU A 145 6.15 6.81 20.26
N GLN A 146 7.42 7.03 19.90
CA GLN A 146 8.34 7.80 20.73
C GLN A 146 7.79 9.18 21.03
N LYS A 147 7.30 9.91 20.02
CA LYS A 147 6.67 11.21 20.23
C LYS A 147 5.49 11.18 21.20
N ILE A 148 4.70 10.10 21.20
CA ILE A 148 3.57 9.93 22.13
C ILE A 148 4.10 9.69 23.56
N LEU A 149 5.11 8.83 23.71
CA LEU A 149 5.71 8.52 25.00
C LEU A 149 6.43 9.71 25.64
N GLU A 150 6.96 10.62 24.81
CA GLU A 150 7.60 11.86 25.25
C GLU A 150 6.62 13.01 25.51
N MET A 151 5.30 12.81 25.31
CA MET A 151 4.32 13.85 25.65
C MET A 151 4.23 14.03 27.17
N GLU A 152 3.96 15.26 27.59
CA GLU A 152 3.73 15.61 28.99
C GLU A 152 2.56 14.78 29.56
N GLU A 153 2.84 14.08 30.65
CA GLU A 153 1.83 13.28 31.36
C GLU A 153 0.81 14.24 31.99
N LYS A 154 -0.48 14.00 31.73
CA LYS A 154 -1.54 14.78 32.39
C LYS A 154 -1.71 14.25 33.81
N ASP A 155 -1.26 15.01 34.79
CA ASP A 155 -1.60 14.79 36.19
C ASP A 155 -3.12 14.93 36.40
N GLU A 156 -3.86 13.82 36.38
CA GLU A 156 -5.27 13.81 36.80
C GLU A 156 -5.43 14.23 38.27
N VAL A 157 -4.38 14.05 39.09
CA VAL A 157 -4.34 14.42 40.51
C VAL A 157 -4.51 15.94 40.70
N GLY A 158 -3.84 16.75 39.88
CA GLY A 158 -3.98 18.21 39.93
C GLY A 158 -5.36 18.70 39.44
N ARG A 159 -6.00 17.96 38.53
CA ARG A 159 -7.32 18.32 37.97
C ARG A 159 -8.45 18.04 38.95
N ILE A 160 -8.37 16.93 39.69
CA ILE A 160 -9.32 16.60 40.77
C ILE A 160 -9.14 17.57 41.93
N GLN A 161 -7.91 17.92 42.32
CA GLN A 161 -7.67 18.94 43.34
C GLN A 161 -8.15 20.34 42.93
N HIS A 162 -7.96 20.74 41.67
CA HIS A 162 -8.50 22.02 41.20
C HIS A 162 -10.02 22.04 41.15
N MET A 163 -10.67 20.91 40.83
CA MET A 163 -12.13 20.77 40.88
C MET A 163 -12.65 20.74 42.33
N GLU A 164 -12.00 20.04 43.26
CA GLU A 164 -12.35 20.03 44.70
C GLU A 164 -12.13 21.39 45.36
N THR A 165 -11.05 22.10 45.02
CA THR A 165 -10.77 23.45 45.53
C THR A 165 -11.80 24.47 45.01
N GLN A 166 -12.36 24.26 43.82
CA GLN A 166 -13.47 25.08 43.31
C GLN A 166 -14.86 24.67 43.83
N LEU A 167 -15.02 23.42 44.31
CA LEU A 167 -16.30 22.93 44.84
C LEU A 167 -16.48 23.19 46.34
N SER A 168 -15.41 23.47 47.09
CA SER A 168 -15.52 23.84 48.51
C SER A 168 -16.07 25.26 48.67
N PRO A 169 -17.29 25.47 49.21
CA PRO A 169 -17.77 26.79 49.54
C PRO A 169 -16.90 27.34 50.68
N LYS A 170 -16.41 28.57 50.55
CA LYS A 170 -15.84 29.32 51.67
C LYS A 170 -16.92 29.48 52.75
N VAL A 171 -16.95 28.57 53.72
CA VAL A 171 -17.66 28.77 54.98
C VAL A 171 -16.73 29.59 55.87
N SER A 172 -16.90 30.90 55.79
CA SER A 172 -16.37 31.84 56.77
C SER A 172 -17.26 31.80 58.02
N LEU A 173 -16.67 31.36 59.14
CA LEU A 173 -17.03 31.77 60.50
C LEU A 173 -15.77 32.40 61.12
#